data_AF-A0A0M3J2J0-F1
#
_entry.id   AF-A0A0M3J2J0-F1
#
_cell.length_a   1.000
_cell.length_b   1.000
_cell.length_c   1.000
_cell.angle_alpha   90.00
_cell.angle_beta   90.00
_cell.angle_gamma   90.00
#
_symmetry.space_group_name_H-M   'P 1'
#
loop_
_entity.id
_entity.type
_entity.pdbx_description
1 polymer ?
#
loop_
_entity_poly.entity_id
_entity_poly.type
_entity_poly.pdbx_seq_one_letter_code
_entity_poly.pdbx_strand_id
1 'polypeptide(L)'
;MQLVSSLLLSCTLLTYTQVLSKIDLEPIPIIINKHALNVTLNWLCNVVNYQDVHKRIIVLAFDNVTYVTLKRSFPSLHVLHWDLPVLYDRFSAGDYRYQLIQVFRANLCAYLAAKRRDFWIAQPDTYWRENLFEVIDPSKFLKNDENLLFDQEGTNGLLADMIAGGCFFVRGNEKIMSNWRWHTSDKKFVPTFLQFDGGYSSESKFQQMQRLGAAFVNPETIGENRQANCTSISEIPGDAIPL
;
A
#
# COMPACT_ATOMS: atom_id res chain seq x y z
N MET A 1 -12.98 4.82 -29.99
CA MET A 1 -12.46 4.32 -28.69
C MET A 1 -12.94 5.27 -27.59
N GLN A 2 -14.24 5.22 -27.28
CA GLN A 2 -14.92 6.26 -26.47
C GLN A 2 -16.13 5.67 -25.71
N LEU A 3 -16.01 4.43 -25.22
CA LEU A 3 -17.16 3.65 -24.73
C LEU A 3 -16.80 2.75 -23.53
N VAL A 4 -16.18 3.31 -22.49
CA VAL A 4 -16.27 2.77 -21.09
C VAL A 4 -16.12 3.90 -20.05
N SER A 5 -16.57 5.10 -20.37
CA SER A 5 -16.53 6.25 -19.47
C SER A 5 -17.92 6.87 -19.40
N SER A 6 -18.62 6.75 -18.27
CA SER A 6 -19.40 7.89 -17.73
C SER A 6 -20.23 7.62 -16.47
N LEU A 7 -20.68 6.41 -16.15
CA LEU A 7 -21.73 6.28 -15.10
C LEU A 7 -21.36 5.50 -13.82
N LEU A 8 -20.58 4.41 -13.90
CA LEU A 8 -20.15 3.67 -12.70
C LEU A 8 -18.83 4.18 -12.11
N LEU A 9 -17.92 4.67 -12.95
CA LEU A 9 -16.66 5.28 -12.53
C LEU A 9 -16.84 6.66 -11.88
N SER A 10 -17.92 7.40 -12.20
CA SER A 10 -18.11 8.78 -11.71
C SER A 10 -18.51 8.83 -10.25
N CYS A 11 -19.40 7.94 -9.77
CA CYS A 11 -19.82 7.92 -8.36
C CYS A 11 -18.70 7.47 -7.42
N THR A 12 -17.97 6.40 -7.77
CA THR A 12 -16.86 5.90 -6.94
C THR A 12 -15.70 6.89 -6.94
N LEU A 13 -15.38 7.50 -8.08
CA LEU A 13 -14.36 8.56 -8.15
C LEU A 13 -14.79 9.83 -7.39
N LEU A 14 -16.06 10.21 -7.44
CA LEU A 14 -16.60 11.32 -6.63
C LEU A 14 -16.46 11.01 -5.14
N THR A 15 -16.82 9.79 -4.73
CA THR A 15 -16.69 9.33 -3.34
C THR A 15 -15.22 9.33 -2.90
N TYR A 16 -14.32 8.86 -3.77
CA TYR A 16 -12.88 8.95 -3.54
C TYR A 16 -12.41 10.40 -3.37
N THR A 17 -12.88 11.31 -4.23
CA THR A 17 -12.56 12.74 -4.13
C THR A 17 -13.04 13.34 -2.81
N GLN A 18 -14.24 12.97 -2.34
CA GLN A 18 -14.80 13.43 -1.07
C GLN A 18 -14.06 12.87 0.15
N VAL A 19 -13.54 11.65 0.07
CA VAL A 19 -12.68 11.09 1.12
C VAL A 19 -11.33 11.79 1.10
N LEU A 20 -10.73 11.94 -0.07
CA LEU A 20 -9.44 12.62 -0.26
C LEU A 20 -9.46 14.06 0.27
N SER A 21 -10.58 14.78 0.12
CA SER A 21 -10.72 16.14 0.64
C SER A 21 -10.82 16.22 2.17
N LYS A 22 -11.05 15.11 2.87
CA LYS A 22 -11.11 15.03 4.34
C LYS A 22 -9.78 14.67 4.99
N ILE A 23 -8.80 14.26 4.18
CA ILE A 23 -7.46 13.94 4.65
C ILE A 23 -6.61 15.17 4.37
N ASP A 24 -6.23 15.88 5.42
CA ASP A 24 -5.37 17.09 5.30
C ASP A 24 -3.90 16.73 5.05
N LEU A 25 -3.53 15.49 5.38
CA LEU A 25 -2.18 14.95 5.29
C LEU A 25 -1.91 14.30 3.92
N GLU A 26 -0.66 13.91 3.64
CA GLU A 26 -0.33 13.09 2.47
C GLU A 26 -1.02 11.72 2.58
N PRO A 27 -1.96 11.38 1.68
CA PRO A 27 -2.72 10.14 1.75
C PRO A 27 -1.88 8.94 1.27
N ILE A 28 -2.30 7.75 1.69
CA ILE A 28 -1.75 6.45 1.30
C ILE A 28 -2.87 5.60 0.69
N PRO A 29 -3.20 5.78 -0.60
CA PRO A 29 -3.99 4.81 -1.35
C PRO A 29 -3.33 3.43 -1.35
N ILE A 30 -4.09 2.42 -0.90
CA ILE A 30 -3.77 1.00 -1.04
C ILE A 30 -4.88 0.31 -1.84
N ILE A 31 -4.51 -0.61 -2.72
CA ILE A 31 -5.43 -1.26 -3.67
C ILE A 31 -5.34 -2.77 -3.48
N ILE A 32 -6.46 -3.40 -3.14
CA ILE A 32 -6.46 -4.82 -2.77
C ILE A 32 -7.76 -5.54 -3.14
N ASN A 33 -7.67 -6.87 -3.20
CA ASN A 33 -8.81 -7.79 -3.22
C ASN A 33 -8.69 -8.80 -2.07
N LYS A 34 -9.64 -9.74 -1.99
CA LYS A 34 -9.74 -10.75 -0.93
C LYS A 34 -8.49 -11.61 -0.78
N HIS A 35 -7.71 -11.77 -1.84
CA HIS A 35 -6.51 -12.60 -1.84
C HIS A 35 -5.31 -11.91 -1.15
N ALA A 36 -5.34 -10.59 -1.02
CA ALA A 36 -4.37 -9.81 -0.25
C ALA A 36 -4.92 -9.36 1.12
N LEU A 37 -6.13 -9.78 1.50
CA LEU A 37 -6.80 -9.32 2.71
C LEU A 37 -6.02 -9.71 3.98
N ASN A 38 -5.57 -10.96 4.09
CA ASN A 38 -4.86 -11.44 5.29
C ASN A 38 -3.53 -10.70 5.51
N VAL A 39 -2.74 -10.48 4.46
CA VAL A 39 -1.50 -9.70 4.58
C VAL A 39 -1.81 -8.24 4.93
N THR A 40 -2.88 -7.68 4.37
CA THR A 40 -3.31 -6.31 4.70
C THR A 40 -3.73 -6.16 6.15
N LEU A 41 -4.50 -7.10 6.70
CA LEU A 41 -4.91 -7.05 8.11
C LEU A 41 -3.69 -7.05 9.05
N ASN A 42 -2.69 -7.86 8.75
CA ASN A 42 -1.43 -7.89 9.51
C ASN A 42 -0.64 -6.58 9.38
N TRP A 43 -0.53 -6.04 8.16
CA TRP A 43 0.17 -4.78 7.94
C TRP A 43 -0.52 -3.60 8.64
N LEU A 44 -1.85 -3.53 8.60
CA LEU A 44 -2.60 -2.52 9.33
C LEU A 44 -2.35 -2.59 10.84
N CYS A 45 -2.22 -3.80 11.40
CA CYS A 45 -1.77 -4.00 12.78
C CYS A 45 -0.34 -3.49 13.01
N ASN A 46 0.60 -3.80 12.10
CA ASN A 46 1.98 -3.33 12.20
C ASN A 46 2.09 -1.80 12.31
N VAL A 47 1.24 -1.06 11.60
CA VAL A 47 1.30 0.41 11.57
C VAL A 47 0.29 1.11 12.49
N VAL A 48 -0.47 0.37 13.31
CA VAL A 48 -1.57 0.94 14.11
C VAL A 48 -1.13 1.96 15.15
N ASN A 49 0.07 1.76 15.72
CA ASN A 49 0.61 2.62 16.76
C ASN A 49 1.41 3.81 16.22
N TYR A 50 1.61 3.89 14.90
CA TYR A 50 2.29 5.02 14.28
C TYR A 50 1.33 6.18 14.11
N GLN A 51 1.74 7.34 14.62
CA GLN A 51 0.90 8.52 14.64
C GLN A 51 0.43 8.89 13.23
N ASP A 52 -0.87 9.11 13.09
CA ASP A 52 -1.57 9.55 11.88
C ASP A 52 -1.49 8.62 10.66
N VAL A 53 -0.78 7.48 10.71
CA VAL A 53 -0.67 6.56 9.56
C VAL A 53 -2.04 6.04 9.13
N HIS A 54 -2.85 5.52 10.06
CA HIS A 54 -4.21 5.04 9.74
C HIS A 54 -5.12 6.14 9.18
N LYS A 55 -4.96 7.39 9.62
CA LYS A 55 -5.75 8.53 9.12
C LYS A 55 -5.41 8.90 7.68
N ARG A 56 -4.21 8.54 7.22
CA ARG A 56 -3.73 8.79 5.85
C ARG A 56 -4.17 7.69 4.88
N ILE A 57 -4.44 6.47 5.38
CA ILE A 57 -4.74 5.31 4.53
C ILE A 57 -6.13 5.42 3.89
N ILE A 58 -6.18 5.21 2.57
CA ILE A 58 -7.42 5.02 1.81
C ILE A 58 -7.35 3.64 1.16
N VAL A 59 -8.24 2.74 1.54
CA VAL A 59 -8.32 1.40 0.93
C VAL A 59 -9.31 1.40 -0.22
N LEU A 60 -8.84 1.01 -1.39
CA LEU A 60 -9.66 0.68 -2.55
C LEU A 60 -9.85 -0.84 -2.59
N ALA A 61 -10.97 -1.30 -2.03
CA ALA A 61 -11.33 -2.70 -1.95
C ALA A 61 -12.09 -3.11 -3.21
N PHE A 62 -11.52 -4.01 -4.01
CA PHE A 62 -12.14 -4.39 -5.28
C PHE A 62 -13.35 -5.32 -5.13
N ASP A 63 -13.48 -6.02 -4.02
CA ASP A 63 -14.58 -6.95 -3.75
C ASP A 63 -15.24 -6.67 -2.40
N ASN A 64 -16.48 -7.15 -2.27
CA ASN A 64 -17.29 -6.92 -1.08
C ASN A 64 -16.74 -7.60 0.17
N VAL A 65 -16.07 -8.76 0.06
CA VAL A 65 -15.49 -9.47 1.21
C VAL A 65 -14.41 -8.60 1.85
N THR A 66 -13.52 -8.04 1.04
CA THR A 66 -12.48 -7.11 1.47
C THR A 66 -13.08 -5.85 2.09
N TYR A 67 -14.04 -5.21 1.40
CA TYR A 67 -14.68 -3.98 1.86
C TYR A 67 -15.34 -4.16 3.23
N VAL A 68 -16.20 -5.17 3.38
CA VAL A 68 -16.94 -5.43 4.62
C VAL A 68 -15.98 -5.82 5.75
N THR A 69 -15.01 -6.68 5.47
CA THR A 69 -14.05 -7.13 6.50
C THR A 69 -13.24 -5.96 7.04
N LEU A 70 -12.67 -5.12 6.18
CA LEU A 70 -11.86 -3.99 6.64
C LEU A 70 -12.68 -2.91 7.34
N LYS A 71 -13.90 -2.63 6.86
CA LYS A 71 -14.80 -1.69 7.54
C LYS A 71 -15.18 -2.14 8.95
N ARG A 72 -15.30 -3.45 9.18
CA ARG A 72 -15.59 -4.02 10.50
C ARG A 72 -14.35 -4.04 11.38
N SER A 73 -13.22 -4.55 10.86
CA SER A 73 -11.99 -4.72 11.62
C SER A 73 -11.32 -3.39 11.99
N PHE A 74 -11.39 -2.39 11.12
CA PHE A 74 -10.78 -1.08 11.30
C PHE A 74 -11.77 0.06 10.95
N PRO A 75 -12.75 0.36 11.82
CA PRO A 75 -13.82 1.31 11.52
C PRO A 75 -13.37 2.74 11.21
N SER A 76 -12.22 3.14 11.74
CA SER A 76 -11.59 4.45 11.51
C SER A 76 -10.97 4.58 10.12
N LEU A 77 -10.70 3.48 9.41
CA LEU A 77 -10.08 3.53 8.08
C LEU A 77 -11.05 4.02 6.99
N HIS A 78 -10.49 4.77 6.06
CA HIS A 78 -11.19 5.16 4.83
C HIS A 78 -11.20 4.02 3.82
N VAL A 79 -12.12 3.08 3.99
CA VAL A 79 -12.32 1.96 3.06
C VAL A 79 -13.43 2.30 2.06
N LEU A 80 -13.14 2.12 0.77
CA LEU A 80 -14.06 2.35 -0.34
C LEU A 80 -14.22 1.06 -1.14
N HIS A 81 -15.47 0.69 -1.42
CA HIS A 81 -15.76 -0.42 -2.32
C HIS A 81 -15.62 0.07 -3.77
N TRP A 82 -14.64 -0.45 -4.48
CA TRP A 82 -14.40 -0.15 -5.88
C TRP A 82 -14.70 -1.38 -6.71
N ASP A 83 -15.97 -1.60 -7.04
CA ASP A 83 -16.40 -2.83 -7.71
C ASP A 83 -15.73 -3.00 -9.07
N LEU A 84 -14.80 -3.96 -9.16
CA LEU A 84 -14.11 -4.32 -10.40
C LEU A 84 -14.00 -5.84 -10.53
N PRO A 85 -15.05 -6.53 -11.05
CA PRO A 85 -15.16 -7.99 -11.06
C PRO A 85 -13.96 -8.73 -11.65
N VAL A 86 -13.33 -8.16 -12.67
CA VAL A 86 -12.14 -8.75 -13.32
C VAL A 86 -10.92 -8.88 -12.38
N LEU A 87 -10.89 -8.10 -11.28
CA LEU A 87 -9.82 -8.14 -10.27
C LEU A 87 -10.24 -8.86 -8.98
N TYR A 88 -11.38 -9.56 -8.96
CA TYR A 88 -11.81 -10.31 -7.77
C TYR A 88 -10.95 -11.54 -7.51
N ASP A 89 -10.47 -12.17 -8.58
CA ASP A 89 -9.71 -13.41 -8.51
C ASP A 89 -8.22 -13.15 -8.32
N ARG A 90 -7.51 -14.18 -7.85
CA ARG A 90 -6.06 -14.16 -7.71
C ARG A 90 -5.40 -14.00 -9.09
N PHE A 91 -4.40 -13.14 -9.14
CA PHE A 91 -3.55 -12.93 -10.31
C PHE A 91 -2.08 -12.94 -9.88
N SER A 92 -1.19 -13.16 -10.84
CA SER A 92 0.26 -13.22 -10.64
C SER A 92 0.96 -12.33 -11.66
N ALA A 93 2.25 -12.03 -11.44
CA ALA A 93 3.05 -11.34 -12.44
C ALA A 93 2.97 -12.04 -13.80
N GLY A 94 2.77 -11.27 -14.86
CA GLY A 94 2.55 -11.78 -16.22
C GLY A 94 1.08 -12.03 -16.60
N ASP A 95 0.15 -12.04 -15.64
CA ASP A 95 -1.29 -12.12 -15.90
C ASP A 95 -1.84 -10.78 -16.42
N TYR A 96 -2.82 -10.79 -17.33
CA TYR A 96 -3.46 -9.57 -17.83
C TYR A 96 -4.12 -8.74 -16.71
N ARG A 97 -4.61 -9.40 -15.65
CA ARG A 97 -5.17 -8.75 -14.45
C ARG A 97 -4.09 -8.02 -13.65
N TYR A 98 -2.88 -8.58 -13.62
CA TYR A 98 -1.73 -7.88 -13.05
C TYR A 98 -1.36 -6.65 -13.88
N GLN A 99 -1.44 -6.72 -15.22
CA GLN A 99 -1.24 -5.51 -16.03
C GLN A 99 -2.33 -4.47 -15.80
N LEU A 100 -3.58 -4.91 -15.63
CA LEU A 100 -4.71 -4.03 -15.33
C LEU A 100 -4.54 -3.31 -14.00
N ILE A 101 -4.05 -3.97 -12.94
CA ILE A 101 -3.80 -3.30 -11.66
C ILE A 101 -2.66 -2.27 -11.77
N GLN A 102 -1.64 -2.53 -12.57
CA GLN A 102 -0.56 -1.56 -12.80
C GLN A 102 -1.05 -0.33 -13.57
N VAL A 103 -1.91 -0.52 -14.59
CA VAL A 103 -2.58 0.59 -15.29
C VAL A 103 -3.49 1.37 -14.35
N PHE A 104 -4.24 0.68 -13.48
CA PHE A 104 -5.07 1.33 -12.46
C PHE A 104 -4.22 2.18 -11.51
N ARG A 105 -3.11 1.64 -10.99
CA ARG A 105 -2.17 2.37 -10.13
C ARG A 105 -1.63 3.61 -10.83
N ALA A 106 -1.16 3.48 -12.06
CA ALA A 106 -0.64 4.61 -12.84
C ALA A 106 -1.70 5.70 -13.07
N ASN A 107 -2.93 5.32 -13.40
CA ASN A 107 -4.04 6.26 -13.60
C ASN A 107 -4.44 6.95 -12.28
N LEU A 108 -4.45 6.22 -11.17
CA LEU A 108 -4.70 6.80 -9.85
C LEU A 108 -3.62 7.82 -9.48
N CYS A 109 -2.35 7.49 -9.72
CA CYS A 109 -1.25 8.42 -9.49
C CYS A 109 -1.38 9.69 -10.33
N ALA A 110 -1.69 9.55 -11.63
CA ALA A 110 -1.90 10.70 -12.52
C ALA A 110 -3.08 11.58 -12.07
N TYR A 111 -4.19 10.96 -11.64
CA TYR A 111 -5.34 11.67 -11.09
C TYR A 111 -4.98 12.47 -9.83
N LEU A 112 -4.30 11.85 -8.87
CA LEU A 112 -3.90 12.49 -7.61
C LEU A 112 -2.88 13.61 -7.84
N ALA A 113 -1.90 13.37 -8.72
CA ALA A 113 -0.90 14.38 -9.09
C ALA A 113 -1.57 15.61 -9.72
N ALA A 114 -2.52 15.41 -10.64
CA ALA A 114 -3.29 16.49 -11.27
C ALA A 114 -4.12 17.31 -10.26
N LYS A 115 -4.46 16.73 -9.11
CA LYS A 115 -5.11 17.44 -7.99
C LYS A 115 -4.14 18.26 -7.15
N ARG A 116 -2.86 18.31 -7.50
CA ARG A 116 -1.77 18.99 -6.78
C ARG A 116 -1.70 18.54 -5.32
N ARG A 117 -1.90 17.24 -5.11
CA ARG A 117 -1.76 16.59 -3.81
C ARG A 117 -0.52 15.73 -3.83
N ASP A 118 0.33 15.90 -2.84
CA ASP A 118 1.43 14.98 -2.54
C ASP A 118 0.83 13.73 -1.90
N PHE A 119 1.32 12.55 -2.27
CA PHE A 119 0.81 11.29 -1.74
C PHE A 119 1.86 10.19 -1.77
N TRP A 120 1.62 9.15 -0.97
CA TRP A 120 2.37 7.90 -1.00
C TRP A 120 1.51 6.80 -1.61
N ILE A 121 2.13 5.88 -2.33
CA ILE A 121 1.54 4.59 -2.69
C ILE A 121 2.26 3.56 -1.84
N ALA A 122 1.51 2.69 -1.18
CA ALA A 122 2.06 1.59 -0.40
C ALA A 122 1.39 0.27 -0.76
N GLN A 123 2.16 -0.81 -0.71
CA GLN A 123 1.65 -2.17 -0.76
C GLN A 123 1.68 -2.78 0.64
N PRO A 124 0.63 -3.52 1.02
CA PRO A 124 0.49 -4.10 2.36
C PRO A 124 1.42 -5.29 2.63
N ASP A 125 2.17 -5.78 1.64
CA ASP A 125 3.16 -6.84 1.79
C ASP A 125 4.56 -6.31 2.19
N THR A 126 4.59 -5.20 2.92
CA THR A 126 5.80 -4.58 3.48
C THR A 126 5.75 -4.60 5.01
N TYR A 127 6.91 -4.47 5.67
CA TYR A 127 7.01 -4.33 7.13
C TYR A 127 7.63 -2.99 7.51
N TRP A 128 6.97 -2.24 8.39
CA TRP A 128 7.38 -0.90 8.82
C TRP A 128 7.87 -0.96 10.26
N ARG A 129 9.17 -0.72 10.45
CA ARG A 129 9.81 -0.66 11.78
C ARG A 129 9.74 0.70 12.45
N GLU A 130 9.48 1.73 11.65
CA GLU A 130 9.38 3.12 12.08
C GLU A 130 8.25 3.79 11.31
N ASN A 131 7.82 4.96 11.79
CA ASN A 131 6.83 5.76 11.10
C ASN A 131 7.44 6.41 9.84
N LEU A 132 6.92 6.06 8.66
CA LEU A 132 7.32 6.63 7.36
C LEU A 132 7.37 8.15 7.36
N PHE A 133 6.40 8.79 8.01
CA PHE A 133 6.26 10.25 8.01
C PHE A 133 7.20 10.95 8.99
N GLU A 134 7.87 10.20 9.87
CA GLU A 134 8.88 10.73 10.79
C GLU A 134 10.29 10.54 10.23
N VAL A 135 10.52 9.44 9.51
CA VAL A 135 11.86 9.06 9.01
C VAL A 135 12.16 9.57 7.61
N ILE A 136 11.14 9.73 6.75
CA ILE A 136 11.30 10.18 5.38
C ILE A 136 10.59 11.51 5.18
N ASP A 137 11.39 12.53 4.89
CA ASP A 137 10.93 13.86 4.47
C ASP A 137 11.22 14.03 2.98
N PRO A 138 10.23 13.87 2.08
CA PRO A 138 10.45 13.94 0.64
C PRO A 138 11.13 15.23 0.18
N SER A 139 10.96 16.35 0.90
CA SER A 139 11.59 17.63 0.56
C SER A 139 13.12 17.61 0.69
N LYS A 140 13.67 16.72 1.54
CA LYS A 140 15.11 16.55 1.72
C LYS A 140 15.73 15.58 0.73
N PHE A 141 14.94 14.66 0.20
CA PHE A 141 15.39 13.64 -0.75
C PHE A 141 15.24 14.09 -2.21
N LEU A 142 14.19 14.86 -2.51
CA LEU A 142 13.91 15.34 -3.86
C LEU A 142 14.57 16.69 -4.11
N LYS A 143 15.20 16.83 -5.27
CA LYS A 143 15.60 18.12 -5.83
C LYS A 143 14.38 18.85 -6.41
N ASN A 144 14.57 20.13 -6.75
CA ASN A 144 13.48 21.04 -7.15
C ASN A 144 12.70 20.58 -8.39
N ASP A 145 13.31 19.77 -9.26
CA ASP A 145 12.73 19.24 -10.49
C ASP A 145 12.27 17.77 -10.39
N GLU A 146 12.61 17.09 -9.30
CA GLU A 146 12.25 15.69 -9.05
C GLU A 146 10.85 15.59 -8.43
N ASN A 147 10.06 14.61 -8.85
CA ASN A 147 8.66 14.46 -8.40
C ASN A 147 8.33 13.08 -7.84
N LEU A 148 9.30 12.17 -7.81
CA LEU A 148 9.08 10.78 -7.45
C LEU A 148 10.23 10.30 -6.57
N LEU A 149 9.90 9.63 -5.47
CA LEU A 149 10.86 8.95 -4.61
C LEU A 149 10.43 7.49 -4.49
N PHE A 150 11.30 6.58 -4.93
CA PHE A 150 11.05 5.14 -4.93
C PHE A 150 11.80 4.43 -3.82
N ASP A 151 11.20 3.34 -3.35
CA ASP A 151 11.92 2.28 -2.65
C ASP A 151 12.82 1.48 -3.61
N GLN A 152 13.72 0.69 -3.03
CA GLN A 152 14.72 -0.10 -3.74
C GLN A 152 14.56 -1.58 -3.39
N GLU A 153 14.85 -2.46 -4.35
CA GLU A 153 14.75 -3.93 -4.19
C GLU A 153 15.76 -4.49 -3.17
N GLY A 154 16.89 -3.81 -2.99
CA GLY A 154 17.90 -4.22 -2.03
C GLY A 154 18.89 -3.11 -1.73
N THR A 155 19.87 -3.42 -0.91
CA THR A 155 20.85 -2.42 -0.43
C THR A 155 22.21 -2.53 -1.11
N ASN A 156 22.42 -3.58 -1.92
CA ASN A 156 23.71 -3.93 -2.48
C ASN A 156 23.60 -4.47 -3.90
N GLY A 157 24.68 -4.28 -4.67
CA GLY A 157 24.79 -4.79 -6.04
C GLY A 157 23.70 -4.23 -6.95
N LEU A 158 23.29 -5.00 -7.95
CA LEU A 158 22.28 -4.60 -8.92
C LEU A 158 20.92 -4.27 -8.28
N LEU A 159 20.58 -4.89 -7.14
CA LEU A 159 19.28 -4.67 -6.47
C LEU A 159 19.18 -3.28 -5.84
N ALA A 160 20.30 -2.63 -5.51
CA ALA A 160 20.30 -1.25 -5.00
C ALA A 160 19.88 -0.23 -6.07
N ASP A 161 20.11 -0.55 -7.33
CA ASP A 161 19.75 0.32 -8.46
C ASP A 161 18.36 -0.01 -9.04
N MET A 162 17.68 -1.02 -8.49
CA MET A 162 16.35 -1.46 -8.94
C MET A 162 15.26 -0.90 -8.04
N ILE A 163 14.20 -0.37 -8.66
CA ILE A 163 12.96 0.01 -7.99
C ILE A 163 12.23 -1.25 -7.55
N ALA A 164 11.79 -1.29 -6.28
CA ALA A 164 10.88 -2.33 -5.83
C ALA A 164 9.42 -1.98 -6.19
N GLY A 165 9.03 -0.72 -6.03
CA GLY A 165 7.73 -0.20 -6.42
C GLY A 165 6.61 -0.54 -5.41
N GLY A 166 6.96 -1.11 -4.25
CA GLY A 166 6.04 -1.41 -3.17
C GLY A 166 5.61 -0.17 -2.41
N CYS A 167 6.54 0.75 -2.17
CA CYS A 167 6.29 2.01 -1.48
C CYS A 167 7.00 3.17 -2.19
N PHE A 168 6.25 4.16 -2.65
CA PHE A 168 6.83 5.33 -3.30
C PHE A 168 6.02 6.60 -3.07
N PHE A 169 6.70 7.73 -3.11
CA PHE A 169 6.09 9.05 -3.00
C PHE A 169 5.96 9.70 -4.37
N VAL A 170 4.88 10.46 -4.53
CA VAL A 170 4.61 11.28 -5.70
C VAL A 170 4.28 12.70 -5.27
N ARG A 171 5.01 13.66 -5.83
CA ARG A 171 4.72 15.09 -5.70
C ARG A 171 3.53 15.47 -6.59
N GLY A 172 2.56 16.17 -6.01
CA GLY A 172 1.41 16.70 -6.72
C GLY A 172 1.82 17.85 -7.63
N ASN A 173 1.76 17.63 -8.94
CA ASN A 173 1.99 18.67 -9.94
C ASN A 173 1.12 18.47 -11.19
N GLU A 174 1.00 19.51 -12.02
CA GLU A 174 0.31 19.43 -13.32
C GLU A 174 1.16 18.86 -14.45
N LYS A 175 2.47 18.70 -14.21
CA LYS A 175 3.46 18.20 -15.18
C LYS A 175 3.56 16.68 -15.07
N ILE A 176 2.55 16.00 -15.61
CA ILE A 176 2.52 14.54 -15.65
C ILE A 176 3.45 14.06 -16.77
N MET A 177 4.46 13.27 -16.43
CA MET A 177 5.32 12.59 -17.38
C MET A 177 4.87 11.13 -17.52
N SER A 178 4.25 10.79 -18.65
CA SER A 178 3.94 9.41 -19.03
C SER A 178 5.14 8.80 -19.78
N ASN A 179 5.72 7.73 -19.22
CA ASN A 179 6.91 6.95 -19.63
C ASN A 179 8.27 7.39 -19.03
N TRP A 180 8.98 6.40 -18.48
CA TRP A 180 10.13 6.50 -17.56
C TRP A 180 11.51 6.38 -18.23
N ARG A 181 12.54 7.05 -17.65
CA ARG A 181 14.00 6.71 -17.75
C ARG A 181 14.73 7.05 -16.44
N TRP A 182 15.75 6.26 -16.07
CA TRP A 182 16.40 6.18 -14.73
C TRP A 182 17.79 6.85 -14.66
N HIS A 183 18.21 7.32 -13.48
CA HIS A 183 19.57 7.83 -13.17
C HIS A 183 19.98 7.50 -11.70
N THR A 184 21.23 7.07 -11.47
CA THR A 184 21.74 6.48 -10.19
C THR A 184 22.59 7.44 -9.33
N SER A 185 22.71 7.19 -8.00
CA SER A 185 23.60 7.91 -7.07
C SER A 185 24.13 7.03 -5.90
N ASP A 186 25.23 7.46 -5.23
CA ASP A 186 26.17 6.61 -4.44
C ASP A 186 26.06 6.64 -2.88
N LYS A 187 24.97 6.20 -2.22
CA LYS A 187 24.94 6.13 -0.72
C LYS A 187 24.54 4.76 -0.15
N LYS A 188 25.15 4.37 0.99
CA LYS A 188 25.00 3.06 1.68
C LYS A 188 24.46 3.19 3.12
N PHE A 189 23.30 2.58 3.44
CA PHE A 189 22.79 2.27 4.80
C PHE A 189 21.68 1.18 4.73
N VAL A 190 21.30 0.58 5.87
CA VAL A 190 20.21 -0.41 5.99
C VAL A 190 18.82 0.28 5.97
N PRO A 191 17.89 -0.09 5.09
CA PRO A 191 16.66 0.66 4.86
C PRO A 191 15.65 0.48 5.99
N THR A 192 14.88 1.55 6.22
CA THR A 192 13.79 1.60 7.21
C THR A 192 12.56 0.77 6.78
N PHE A 193 12.35 0.62 5.46
CA PHE A 193 11.27 -0.17 4.86
C PHE A 193 11.84 -1.37 4.12
N LEU A 194 11.28 -2.55 4.37
CA LEU A 194 11.68 -3.80 3.74
C LEU A 194 10.46 -4.43 3.04
N GLN A 195 10.60 -4.69 1.74
CA GLN A 195 9.65 -5.44 0.93
C GLN A 195 10.17 -6.87 0.78
N PHE A 196 9.25 -7.85 0.89
CA PHE A 196 9.59 -9.27 0.76
C PHE A 196 9.00 -9.80 -0.53
N ASP A 197 9.70 -9.64 -1.65
CA ASP A 197 9.31 -10.23 -2.94
C ASP A 197 10.32 -11.24 -3.48
N GLY A 198 9.79 -12.30 -4.09
CA GLY A 198 10.54 -13.43 -4.65
C GLY A 198 10.25 -14.77 -3.97
N GLY A 199 9.94 -15.80 -4.79
CA GLY A 199 10.19 -17.25 -4.61
C GLY A 199 9.71 -18.01 -3.36
N TYR A 200 9.28 -17.32 -2.33
CA TYR A 200 9.05 -17.84 -1.00
C TYR A 200 7.54 -17.98 -0.76
N SER A 201 7.10 -19.11 -0.20
CA SER A 201 5.71 -19.27 0.23
C SER A 201 5.35 -18.16 1.23
N SER A 202 4.07 -17.77 1.28
CA SER A 202 3.57 -16.77 2.24
C SER A 202 4.00 -17.07 3.68
N GLU A 203 4.06 -18.34 4.07
CA GLU A 203 4.56 -18.80 5.36
C GLU A 203 6.01 -18.37 5.64
N SER A 204 6.89 -18.51 4.65
CA SER A 204 8.30 -18.10 4.76
C SER A 204 8.51 -16.58 4.73
N LYS A 205 7.56 -15.79 4.18
CA LYS A 205 7.58 -14.32 4.27
C LYS A 205 7.24 -13.87 5.70
N PHE A 206 6.19 -14.42 6.30
CA PHE A 206 5.78 -14.07 7.66
C PHE A 206 6.81 -14.47 8.71
N GLN A 207 7.45 -15.63 8.58
CA GLN A 207 8.57 -16.02 9.47
C GLN A 207 9.73 -15.03 9.43
N GLN A 208 10.04 -14.45 8.27
CA GLN A 208 11.09 -13.44 8.13
C GLN A 208 10.67 -12.11 8.79
N MET A 209 9.43 -11.66 8.57
CA MET A 209 8.89 -10.47 9.24
C MET A 209 8.87 -10.65 10.76
N GLN A 210 8.51 -11.83 11.27
CA GLN A 210 8.49 -12.15 12.69
C GLN A 210 9.90 -12.15 13.32
N ARG A 211 10.91 -12.70 12.63
CA ARG A 211 12.32 -12.60 13.06
C ARG A 211 12.82 -11.16 13.19
N LEU A 212 12.19 -10.23 12.47
CA LEU A 212 12.50 -8.80 12.49
C LEU A 212 11.59 -8.01 13.45
N GLY A 213 10.77 -8.69 14.24
CA GLY A 213 9.96 -8.11 15.32
C GLY A 213 8.58 -7.61 14.90
N ALA A 214 8.03 -8.05 13.75
CA ALA A 214 6.71 -7.62 13.32
C ALA A 214 5.58 -8.06 14.26
N ALA A 215 4.62 -7.17 14.51
CA ALA A 215 3.35 -7.48 15.18
C ALA A 215 2.35 -8.08 14.18
N PHE A 216 1.54 -9.05 14.63
CA PHE A 216 0.56 -9.76 13.80
C PHE A 216 -0.84 -9.65 14.40
N VAL A 217 -1.87 -9.86 13.57
CA VAL A 217 -3.26 -9.91 14.04
C VAL A 217 -3.53 -11.22 14.79
N ASN A 218 -4.27 -11.16 15.89
CA ASN A 218 -4.76 -12.37 16.57
C ASN A 218 -5.97 -12.94 15.80
N PRO A 219 -5.87 -14.16 15.21
CA PRO A 219 -6.94 -14.78 14.42
C PRO A 219 -8.28 -14.88 15.15
N GLU A 220 -8.28 -15.15 16.46
CA GLU A 220 -9.52 -15.36 17.24
C GLU A 220 -10.34 -14.07 17.43
N THR A 221 -9.71 -12.93 17.14
CA THR A 221 -10.34 -11.61 17.19
C THR A 221 -10.97 -11.20 15.87
N ILE A 222 -10.79 -12.00 14.81
CA ILE A 222 -11.42 -11.78 13.50
C ILE A 222 -12.77 -12.51 13.50
N GLY A 223 -13.89 -11.77 13.38
CA GLY A 223 -15.24 -12.35 13.37
C GLY A 223 -16.36 -11.31 13.24
N GLU A 224 -17.62 -11.74 13.13
CA GLU A 224 -18.74 -10.90 12.65
C GLU A 224 -19.02 -9.62 13.45
N ASN A 225 -18.52 -9.47 14.68
CA ASN A 225 -18.72 -8.27 15.52
C ASN A 225 -17.54 -7.95 16.45
N ARG A 226 -16.29 -8.23 16.03
CA ARG A 226 -15.09 -8.02 16.87
C ARG A 226 -14.09 -7.09 16.18
N GLN A 227 -13.50 -6.17 16.95
CA GLN A 227 -12.34 -5.39 16.50
C GLN A 227 -11.09 -6.26 16.56
N ALA A 228 -10.20 -6.09 15.58
CA ALA A 228 -8.95 -6.84 15.52
C ALA A 228 -8.03 -6.44 16.68
N ASN A 229 -7.45 -7.44 17.36
CA ASN A 229 -6.41 -7.24 18.34
C ASN A 229 -5.05 -7.62 17.74
N CYS A 230 -4.01 -6.83 18.02
CA CYS A 230 -2.67 -7.03 17.48
C CYS A 230 -1.71 -7.50 18.60
N THR A 231 -0.77 -8.38 18.28
CA THR A 231 0.20 -8.90 19.26
C THR A 231 1.24 -7.83 19.64
N SER A 232 1.69 -7.84 20.89
CA SER A 232 2.80 -6.99 21.37
C SER A 232 4.16 -7.47 20.83
N ILE A 233 5.10 -6.53 20.63
CA ILE A 233 6.39 -6.69 19.92
C ILE A 233 7.38 -7.69 20.60
N SER A 234 7.06 -8.27 21.77
CA SER A 234 7.99 -9.09 22.56
C SER A 234 7.58 -10.55 22.79
N GLU A 235 6.48 -11.02 22.20
CA GLU A 235 6.09 -12.42 22.32
C GLU A 235 5.98 -13.00 20.92
N ILE A 236 6.84 -13.96 20.59
CA ILE A 236 6.68 -14.83 19.42
C ILE A 236 5.33 -15.54 19.62
N PRO A 237 4.25 -15.17 18.92
CA PRO A 237 3.02 -15.94 19.04
C PRO A 237 3.28 -17.23 18.27
N GLY A 238 3.03 -18.37 18.92
CA GLY A 238 2.96 -19.67 18.26
C GLY A 238 1.83 -19.77 17.22
N ASP A 239 1.03 -18.70 17.08
CA ASP A 239 -0.23 -18.65 16.34
C ASP A 239 -0.28 -17.48 15.33
N ALA A 240 0.83 -17.16 14.65
CA ALA A 240 0.70 -16.42 13.40
C ALA A 240 -0.16 -17.28 12.47
N ILE A 241 -1.36 -16.79 12.11
CA ILE A 241 -2.38 -17.52 11.33
C ILE A 241 -1.70 -18.38 10.26
N PRO A 242 -1.59 -19.70 10.46
CA PRO A 242 -1.20 -20.59 9.38
C PRO A 242 -2.34 -20.54 8.36
N LEU A 243 -2.00 -20.45 7.08
CA LEU A 243 -2.98 -20.63 6.01
C LEU A 243 -3.78 -21.92 6.19
#